data_AF-A0AAW9Q7R6-F1
#
_entry.id   AF-A0AAW9Q7R6-F1
#
_cell.length_a   1.000
_cell.length_b   1.000
_cell.length_c   1.000
_cell.angle_alpha   90.00
_cell.angle_beta   90.00
_cell.angle_gamma   90.00
#
_symmetry.space_group_name_H-M   'P 1'
#
loop_
_entity.id
_entity.type
_entity.pdbx_description
1 polymer ?
#
loop_
_entity_poly.entity_id
_entity_poly.type
_entity_poly.pdbx_seq_one_letter_code
_entity_poly.pdbx_strand_id
1 'polypeptide(L)'
;MAMAAVALSLTGCLLPEKFEASVNFKPDGGYTYKYGGTAVHFLAAAAIKEKGSLPAKDEDGLKREAEKAAKAPGVRRMTYTGNGRFDVQIDEDVKAGRQVSTLKIFNIRRDKDGVFLLAVPPMKEKDRDQLRSFGIKVNGKAEVFLPANT
;
A
#
# COMPACT_ATOMS: atom_id res chain seq x y z
N MET A 1 28.03 -20.04 -7.41
CA MET A 1 27.11 -19.00 -7.93
C MET A 1 25.79 -19.14 -7.17
N ALA A 2 25.69 -18.53 -6.00
CA ALA A 2 24.49 -18.62 -5.16
C ALA A 2 23.57 -17.45 -5.51
N MET A 3 22.59 -17.70 -6.38
CA MET A 3 21.43 -16.81 -6.55
C MET A 3 20.59 -16.93 -5.28
N ALA A 4 20.94 -16.14 -4.27
CA ALA A 4 20.07 -15.92 -3.14
C ALA A 4 18.82 -15.21 -3.67
N ALA A 5 17.75 -15.99 -3.84
CA ALA A 5 16.42 -15.50 -4.09
C ALA A 5 16.06 -14.57 -2.93
N VAL A 6 16.25 -13.26 -3.13
CA VAL A 6 15.72 -12.26 -2.22
C VAL A 6 14.23 -12.25 -2.47
N ALA A 7 13.52 -13.13 -1.76
CA ALA A 7 12.10 -13.01 -1.52
C ALA A 7 11.91 -11.78 -0.61
N LEU A 8 12.12 -10.58 -1.19
CA LEU A 8 11.77 -9.33 -0.55
C LEU A 8 10.25 -9.36 -0.38
N SER A 9 9.84 -9.38 0.87
CA SER A 9 8.49 -9.10 1.33
C SER A 9 7.85 -7.97 0.50
N LEU A 10 7.02 -8.37 -0.45
CA LEU A 10 6.45 -7.58 -1.55
C LEU A 10 5.39 -6.55 -1.14
N THR A 11 5.11 -6.42 0.15
CA THR A 11 4.12 -5.45 0.65
C THR A 11 4.74 -4.08 0.94
N GLY A 12 6.07 -3.94 0.87
CA GLY A 12 6.78 -2.69 1.18
C GLY A 12 7.14 -1.79 0.00
N CYS A 13 7.02 -2.26 -1.25
CA CYS A 13 7.47 -1.52 -2.44
C CYS A 13 6.34 -0.86 -3.23
N LEU A 14 5.08 -1.01 -2.82
CA LEU A 14 3.96 -0.36 -3.48
C LEU A 14 3.74 1.03 -2.91
N LEU A 15 3.75 2.02 -3.79
CA LEU A 15 3.51 3.41 -3.48
C LEU A 15 2.16 3.84 -4.06
N PRO A 16 1.28 4.46 -3.26
CA PRO A 16 0.00 4.94 -3.75
C PRO A 16 0.20 6.14 -4.69
N GLU A 17 -0.52 6.16 -5.81
CA GLU A 17 -0.49 7.28 -6.77
C GLU A 17 -1.79 8.09 -6.71
N LYS A 18 -2.93 7.43 -6.85
CA LYS A 18 -4.27 8.04 -6.76
C LYS A 18 -5.13 7.19 -5.86
N PHE A 19 -5.60 7.70 -4.74
CA PHE A 19 -6.35 6.86 -3.81
C PHE A 19 -7.39 7.58 -2.96
N GLU A 20 -8.38 6.81 -2.55
CA GLU A 20 -9.25 7.10 -1.42
C GLU A 20 -9.08 5.99 -0.39
N ALA A 21 -8.75 6.37 0.83
CA ALA A 21 -8.61 5.45 1.94
C ALA A 21 -9.46 5.91 3.12
N SER A 22 -10.08 4.97 3.82
CA SER A 22 -10.80 5.26 5.06
C SER A 22 -10.56 4.21 6.13
N VAL A 23 -10.55 4.68 7.38
CA VAL A 23 -10.56 3.84 8.58
C VAL A 23 -11.80 4.19 9.39
N ASN A 24 -12.66 3.20 9.62
CA ASN A 24 -13.82 3.33 10.50
C ASN A 24 -13.56 2.53 11.78
N PHE A 25 -13.27 3.21 12.89
CA PHE A 25 -13.02 2.56 14.18
C PHE A 25 -14.32 2.09 14.82
N LYS A 26 -14.24 0.92 15.46
CA LYS A 26 -15.31 0.30 16.24
C LYS A 26 -15.04 0.55 17.74
N PRO A 27 -16.09 0.51 18.60
CA PRO A 27 -15.92 0.68 20.04
C PRO A 27 -14.99 -0.35 20.71
N ASP A 28 -14.87 -1.54 20.15
CA ASP A 28 -13.98 -2.60 20.64
C ASP A 28 -12.49 -2.38 20.29
N GLY A 29 -12.17 -1.29 19.60
CA GLY A 29 -10.82 -0.96 19.13
C GLY A 29 -10.42 -1.69 17.83
N GLY A 30 -11.30 -2.50 17.25
CA GLY A 30 -11.20 -2.95 15.87
C GLY A 30 -11.56 -1.83 14.89
N TYR A 31 -11.35 -2.06 13.60
CA TYR A 31 -11.70 -1.08 12.57
C TYR A 31 -11.90 -1.73 11.20
N THR A 32 -12.70 -1.09 10.35
CA THR A 32 -12.78 -1.44 8.93
C THR A 32 -11.88 -0.51 8.14
N TYR A 33 -10.96 -1.10 7.35
CA TYR A 33 -10.09 -0.38 6.44
C TYR A 33 -10.58 -0.54 5.00
N LYS A 34 -10.71 0.59 4.31
CA LYS A 34 -10.99 0.61 2.88
C LYS A 34 -9.89 1.36 2.15
N TYR A 35 -9.50 0.84 1.01
CA TYR A 35 -8.63 1.49 0.05
C TYR A 35 -9.17 1.25 -1.35
N GLY A 36 -9.23 2.30 -2.17
CA GLY A 36 -9.49 2.20 -3.60
C GLY A 36 -8.57 3.14 -4.35
N GLY A 37 -7.85 2.63 -5.36
CA GLY A 37 -6.98 3.47 -6.15
C GLY A 37 -5.88 2.75 -6.89
N THR A 38 -4.92 3.54 -7.38
CA THR A 38 -3.74 3.03 -8.09
C THR A 38 -2.51 3.06 -7.21
N ALA A 39 -1.64 2.08 -7.40
CA ALA A 39 -0.32 2.02 -6.78
C ALA A 39 0.74 1.63 -7.82
N VAL A 40 1.97 2.02 -7.58
CA VAL A 40 3.13 1.70 -8.43
C VAL A 40 4.20 0.99 -7.61
N HIS A 41 4.80 -0.04 -8.20
CA HIS A 41 5.94 -0.72 -7.61
C HIS A 41 7.19 0.13 -7.78
N PHE A 42 7.76 0.58 -6.68
CA PHE A 42 8.85 1.56 -6.65
C PHE A 42 10.06 1.14 -7.49
N LEU A 43 10.52 -0.10 -7.33
CA LEU A 43 11.68 -0.61 -8.09
C LEU A 43 11.37 -0.73 -9.59
N ALA A 44 10.11 -1.00 -9.94
CA ALA A 44 9.69 -1.10 -11.32
C ALA A 44 9.68 0.29 -11.98
N ALA A 45 9.17 1.29 -11.27
CA ALA A 45 9.23 2.68 -11.72
C ALA A 45 10.67 3.19 -11.87
N ALA A 46 11.57 2.84 -10.94
CA ALA A 46 12.98 3.18 -11.05
C ALA A 46 13.64 2.53 -12.29
N ALA A 47 13.40 1.24 -12.52
CA ALA A 47 13.92 0.53 -13.68
C ALA A 47 13.39 1.11 -15.01
N ILE A 48 12.11 1.49 -15.08
CA ILE A 48 11.52 2.16 -16.25
C ILE A 48 12.17 3.52 -16.47
N LYS A 49 12.42 4.29 -15.40
CA LYS A 49 13.08 5.58 -15.51
C LYS A 49 14.48 5.47 -16.11
N GLU A 50 15.23 4.43 -15.73
CA GLU A 50 16.60 4.21 -16.21
C GLU A 50 16.65 3.58 -17.61
N LYS A 51 15.79 2.59 -17.89
CA LYS A 51 15.87 1.73 -19.08
C LYS A 51 14.79 1.99 -20.12
N GLY A 52 13.83 2.87 -19.82
CA GLY A 52 12.67 3.19 -20.64
C GLY A 52 11.50 2.21 -20.53
N SER A 53 11.76 0.95 -20.18
CA SER A 53 10.73 -0.09 -20.02
C SER A 53 11.16 -1.23 -19.10
N LEU A 54 10.21 -2.08 -18.71
CA LEU A 54 10.49 -3.35 -18.04
C LEU A 54 10.61 -4.49 -19.06
N PRO A 55 11.54 -5.44 -18.84
CA PRO A 55 11.54 -6.71 -19.55
C PRO A 55 10.21 -7.47 -19.35
N ALA A 56 9.77 -8.20 -20.37
CA ALA A 56 8.53 -8.99 -20.31
C ALA A 56 8.49 -9.97 -19.12
N LYS A 57 9.65 -10.53 -18.75
CA LYS A 57 9.75 -11.42 -17.57
C LYS A 57 9.44 -10.70 -16.25
N ASP A 58 9.82 -9.44 -16.12
CA ASP A 58 9.58 -8.65 -14.92
C ASP A 58 8.10 -8.20 -14.87
N GLU A 59 7.53 -7.82 -16.02
CA GLU A 59 6.08 -7.59 -16.19
C GLU A 59 5.26 -8.82 -15.78
N ASP A 60 5.64 -10.01 -16.24
CA ASP A 60 4.99 -11.28 -15.87
C ASP A 60 5.13 -11.61 -14.38
N GLY A 61 6.28 -11.28 -13.79
CA GLY A 61 6.52 -11.41 -12.35
C GLY A 61 5.53 -10.58 -11.54
N LEU A 62 5.42 -9.30 -11.86
CA LEU A 62 4.51 -8.36 -11.20
C LEU A 62 3.04 -8.76 -11.38
N LYS A 63 2.68 -9.30 -12.56
CA LYS A 63 1.35 -9.85 -12.80
C LYS A 63 1.03 -11.02 -11.87
N ARG A 64 1.95 -11.99 -11.72
CA ARG A 64 1.77 -13.13 -10.81
C ARG A 64 1.69 -12.70 -9.34
N GLU A 65 2.43 -11.66 -8.98
CA GLU A 65 2.37 -11.07 -7.64
C GLU A 65 1.00 -10.42 -7.39
N ALA A 66 0.45 -9.68 -8.36
CA ALA A 66 -0.91 -9.17 -8.28
C ALA A 66 -1.93 -10.29 -8.09
N GLU A 67 -1.84 -11.36 -8.89
CA GLU A 67 -2.74 -12.52 -8.80
C GLU A 67 -2.66 -13.22 -7.44
N LYS A 68 -1.46 -13.29 -6.84
CA LYS A 68 -1.27 -13.84 -5.49
C LYS A 68 -1.84 -12.91 -4.42
N ALA A 69 -1.54 -11.62 -4.51
CA ALA A 69 -1.99 -10.61 -3.55
C ALA A 69 -3.50 -10.37 -3.60
N ALA A 70 -4.14 -10.53 -4.77
CA ALA A 70 -5.59 -10.51 -4.94
C ALA A 70 -6.32 -11.59 -4.10
N LYS A 71 -5.61 -12.63 -3.66
CA LYS A 71 -6.14 -13.70 -2.80
C LYS A 71 -5.90 -13.44 -1.31
N ALA A 72 -5.21 -12.36 -0.95
CA ALA A 72 -4.94 -12.04 0.44
C ALA A 72 -6.23 -11.60 1.15
N PRO A 73 -6.36 -11.87 2.47
CA PRO A 73 -7.50 -11.41 3.25
C PRO A 73 -7.71 -9.90 3.13
N GLY A 74 -8.97 -9.48 2.93
CA GLY A 74 -9.34 -8.07 2.80
C GLY A 74 -9.06 -7.47 1.43
N VAL A 75 -8.32 -8.13 0.53
CA VAL A 75 -8.13 -7.64 -0.85
C VAL A 75 -9.33 -8.04 -1.69
N ARG A 76 -10.05 -7.05 -2.22
CA ARG A 76 -11.17 -7.25 -3.15
C ARG A 76 -10.69 -7.35 -4.59
N ARG A 77 -9.68 -6.54 -4.93
CA ARG A 77 -9.09 -6.51 -6.26
C ARG A 77 -7.64 -6.07 -6.17
N MET A 78 -6.79 -6.74 -6.93
CA MET A 78 -5.44 -6.28 -7.22
C MET A 78 -5.08 -6.69 -8.63
N THR A 79 -5.06 -5.73 -9.54
CA THR A 79 -4.89 -5.98 -10.97
C THR A 79 -3.66 -5.23 -11.45
N TYR A 80 -2.71 -5.97 -12.02
CA TYR A 80 -1.57 -5.36 -12.68
C TYR A 80 -2.01 -4.69 -14.00
N THR A 81 -1.68 -3.41 -14.17
CA THR A 81 -2.08 -2.58 -15.31
C THR A 81 -0.92 -2.23 -16.24
N GLY A 82 0.26 -2.81 -16.00
CA GLY A 82 1.47 -2.60 -16.81
C GLY A 82 2.39 -1.50 -16.26
N ASN A 83 3.64 -1.48 -16.70
CA ASN A 83 4.63 -0.47 -16.31
C ASN A 83 4.78 -0.31 -14.79
N GLY A 84 4.76 -1.42 -14.05
CA GLY A 84 4.86 -1.40 -12.59
C GLY A 84 3.61 -0.94 -11.85
N ARG A 85 2.46 -0.73 -12.53
CA ARG A 85 1.24 -0.18 -11.91
C ARG A 85 0.18 -1.22 -11.61
N PHE A 86 -0.61 -0.91 -10.61
CA PHE A 86 -1.65 -1.78 -10.07
C PHE A 86 -2.91 -0.95 -9.78
N ASP A 87 -4.07 -1.49 -10.13
CA ASP A 87 -5.36 -1.10 -9.57
C ASP A 87 -5.63 -1.94 -8.31
N VAL A 88 -5.93 -1.28 -7.19
CA VAL A 88 -6.01 -1.92 -5.88
C VAL A 88 -7.31 -1.52 -5.20
N GLN A 89 -8.02 -2.53 -4.69
CA GLN A 89 -9.21 -2.37 -3.88
C GLN A 89 -9.12 -3.28 -2.65
N ILE A 90 -9.18 -2.68 -1.46
CA ILE A 90 -9.10 -3.34 -0.16
C ILE A 90 -10.33 -2.96 0.64
N ASP A 91 -10.90 -3.93 1.32
CA ASP A 91 -11.98 -3.82 2.29
C ASP A 91 -11.75 -4.91 3.35
N GLU A 92 -11.01 -4.54 4.40
CA GLU A 92 -10.53 -5.45 5.43
C GLU A 92 -11.16 -5.09 6.78
N ASP A 93 -11.75 -6.09 7.44
CA ASP A 93 -12.16 -5.99 8.83
C ASP A 93 -10.99 -6.38 9.74
N VAL A 94 -10.47 -5.40 10.48
CA VAL A 94 -9.27 -5.55 11.28
C VAL A 94 -9.64 -5.61 12.76
N LYS A 95 -9.25 -6.70 13.41
CA LYS A 95 -9.43 -6.87 14.86
C LYS A 95 -8.56 -5.90 15.65
N ALA A 96 -9.00 -5.57 16.86
CA ALA A 96 -8.25 -4.72 17.78
C ALA A 96 -6.79 -5.19 17.94
N GLY A 97 -5.86 -4.24 17.89
CA GLY A 97 -4.42 -4.50 18.00
C GLY A 97 -3.77 -5.13 16.75
N ARG A 98 -4.53 -5.37 15.67
CA ARG A 98 -3.98 -5.81 14.38
C ARG A 98 -3.79 -4.63 13.43
N GLN A 99 -2.98 -4.83 12.41
CA GLN A 99 -2.80 -3.90 11.31
C GLN A 99 -3.25 -4.54 10.01
N VAL A 100 -3.70 -3.69 9.09
CA VAL A 100 -3.90 -4.03 7.68
C VAL A 100 -2.64 -4.66 7.12
N SER A 101 -2.80 -5.74 6.37
CA SER A 101 -1.67 -6.50 5.83
C SER A 101 -1.06 -5.88 4.57
N THR A 102 -1.83 -5.08 3.83
CA THR A 102 -1.53 -4.64 2.47
C THR A 102 -1.72 -3.13 2.28
N LEU A 103 -0.73 -2.46 1.67
CA LEU A 103 -0.76 -1.03 1.29
C LEU A 103 -1.21 -0.09 2.42
N LYS A 104 -0.30 0.18 3.34
CA LYS A 104 -0.55 0.97 4.55
C LYS A 104 -0.43 2.46 4.28
N ILE A 105 -1.56 3.16 4.22
CA ILE A 105 -1.59 4.64 4.22
C ILE A 105 -1.37 5.18 5.63
N PHE A 106 -1.88 4.48 6.63
CA PHE A 106 -1.79 4.86 8.04
C PHE A 106 -0.92 3.88 8.83
N ASN A 107 -0.13 4.43 9.75
CA ASN A 107 0.40 3.69 10.89
C ASN A 107 -0.61 3.78 12.02
N ILE A 108 -1.23 2.64 12.38
CA ILE A 108 -2.12 2.51 13.53
C ILE A 108 -1.36 1.79 14.63
N ARG A 109 -1.20 2.41 15.79
CA ARG A 109 -0.57 1.78 16.97
C ARG A 109 -1.39 2.12 18.20
N ARG A 110 -1.45 1.17 19.14
CA ARG A 110 -1.96 1.44 20.49
C ARG A 110 -0.79 1.81 21.38
N ASP A 111 -0.91 2.90 22.11
CA ASP A 111 0.09 3.29 23.10
C ASP A 111 -0.15 2.58 24.45
N LYS A 112 0.65 2.98 25.45
CA LYS A 112 0.69 2.37 26.78
C LYS A 112 -0.59 2.65 27.59
N ASP A 113 -1.23 3.78 27.30
CA ASP A 113 -2.44 4.26 27.99
C ASP A 113 -3.70 3.75 27.29
N GLY A 114 -3.53 2.95 26.24
CA GLY A 114 -4.61 2.32 25.49
C GLY A 114 -5.16 3.20 24.37
N VAL A 115 -4.55 4.36 24.10
CA VAL A 115 -4.93 5.31 23.04
C VAL A 115 -4.45 4.80 21.69
N PHE A 116 -5.30 4.88 20.68
CA PHE A 116 -4.91 4.58 19.29
C PHE A 116 -4.28 5.81 18.64
N LEU A 117 -2.99 5.73 18.36
CA LEU A 117 -2.26 6.71 17.56
C LEU A 117 -2.38 6.34 16.07
N LEU A 118 -2.96 7.25 15.31
CA LEU A 118 -3.00 7.19 13.86
C LEU A 118 -2.05 8.24 13.28
N ALA A 119 -1.07 7.80 12.51
CA ALA A 119 -0.12 8.69 11.85
C ALA A 119 0.08 8.33 10.38
N VAL A 120 0.15 9.34 9.52
CA VAL A 120 0.72 9.18 8.18
C VAL A 120 2.25 9.17 8.33
N PRO A 121 2.97 8.20 7.76
CA PRO A 121 4.43 8.20 7.81
C PRO A 121 4.99 9.53 7.28
N PRO A 122 5.91 10.19 8.00
CA PRO A 122 6.52 11.42 7.50
C PRO A 122 7.31 11.12 6.23
N MET A 123 7.07 11.88 5.17
CA MET A 123 7.83 11.78 3.92
C MET A 123 8.87 12.90 3.88
N LYS A 124 10.16 12.53 3.85
CA LYS A 124 11.25 13.50 3.73
C LYS A 124 11.20 14.15 2.36
N GLU A 125 11.74 15.38 2.26
CA GLU A 125 11.76 16.12 1.00
C GLU A 125 12.54 15.38 -0.10
N LYS A 126 13.70 14.82 0.24
CA LYS A 126 14.48 13.97 -0.67
C LYS A 126 13.68 12.79 -1.22
N ASP A 127 12.86 12.15 -0.39
CA ASP A 127 12.03 11.03 -0.81
C ASP A 127 10.93 11.53 -1.76
N ARG A 128 10.30 12.69 -1.47
CA ARG A 128 9.33 13.34 -2.37
C ARG A 128 9.94 13.67 -3.73
N ASP A 129 11.14 14.23 -3.74
CA ASP A 129 11.80 14.63 -4.99
C ASP A 129 12.21 13.41 -5.82
N GLN A 130 12.66 12.35 -5.16
CA GLN A 130 12.93 11.08 -5.82
C GLN A 130 11.67 10.51 -6.49
N LEU A 131 10.53 10.49 -5.78
CA LEU A 131 9.26 10.06 -6.38
C LEU A 131 8.86 10.92 -7.57
N ARG A 132 8.97 12.24 -7.45
CA ARG A 132 8.69 13.18 -8.56
C ARG A 132 9.59 12.94 -9.76
N SER A 133 10.88 12.66 -9.54
CA SER A 133 11.84 12.35 -10.62
C SER A 133 11.46 11.09 -11.40
N PHE A 134 10.78 10.14 -10.75
CA PHE A 134 10.23 8.93 -11.34
C PHE A 134 8.85 9.15 -11.97
N GLY A 135 8.33 10.38 -11.95
CA GLY A 135 6.99 10.71 -12.43
C GLY A 135 5.87 10.20 -11.49
N ILE A 136 6.22 9.82 -10.27
CA ILE A 136 5.27 9.33 -9.27
C ILE A 136 4.78 10.52 -8.46
N LYS A 137 3.47 10.76 -8.52
CA LYS A 137 2.79 11.76 -7.68
C LYS A 137 1.81 11.05 -6.77
N VAL A 138 2.00 11.19 -5.47
CA VAL A 138 1.05 10.72 -4.47
C VAL A 138 -0.06 11.76 -4.34
N ASN A 139 -1.27 11.40 -4.75
CA ASN A 139 -2.46 12.21 -4.64
C ASN A 139 -3.59 11.35 -4.06
N GLY A 140 -4.23 11.80 -2.99
CA GLY A 140 -5.31 11.01 -2.44
C GLY A 140 -5.94 11.64 -1.23
N LYS A 141 -7.05 11.06 -0.84
CA LYS A 141 -7.83 11.43 0.34
C LYS A 141 -7.77 10.29 1.35
N ALA A 142 -7.53 10.64 2.60
CA ALA A 142 -7.45 9.69 3.70
C ALA A 142 -8.38 10.17 4.81
N GLU A 143 -9.39 9.37 5.16
CA GLU A 143 -10.43 9.73 6.14
C GLU A 143 -10.43 8.78 7.33
N VAL A 144 -10.81 9.32 8.47
CA VAL A 144 -10.80 8.62 9.75
C VAL A 144 -12.10 8.93 10.45
N PHE A 145 -12.83 7.88 10.80
CA PHE A 145 -14.09 7.98 11.50
C PHE A 145 -13.95 7.29 12.84
N LEU A 146 -14.26 8.03 13.90
CA LEU A 146 -14.25 7.54 15.27
C LEU A 146 -15.67 7.11 15.67
N PRO A 147 -15.82 6.10 16.56
CA PRO A 147 -17.11 5.76 17.11
C PRO A 147 -17.70 6.95 17.87
N ALA A 148 -19.02 7.06 17.90
CA ALA A 148 -19.69 8.06 18.72
C ALA A 148 -19.46 7.77 20.20
N ASN A 149 -19.17 8.82 20.98
CA ASN A 149 -19.16 8.72 22.44
C ASN A 149 -20.61 8.69 22.93
N THR A 150 -21.17 7.49 23.11
CA THR A 150 -22.44 7.27 23.82
C THR A 150 -22.19 6.95 25.28
#